data_AF-A0A929P383-F1
#
_entry.id   AF-A0A929P383-F1
#
_cell.length_a   1.000
_cell.length_b   1.000
_cell.length_c   1.000
_cell.angle_alpha   90.00
_cell.angle_beta   90.00
_cell.angle_gamma   90.00
#
_symmetry.space_group_name_H-M   'P 1'
#
loop_
_entity.id
_entity.type
_entity.pdbx_description
1 polymer ?
#
loop_
_entity_poly.entity_id
_entity_poly.type
_entity_poly.pdbx_seq_one_letter_code
_entity_poly.pdbx_strand_id
1 'polypeptide(L)'
;MIIKTIVNRIQQVCLASAITVVVVACGATNPPTPSEGHIKSSPETAADKAAIPSPVTQVPALPRPGKRKKLETYTVVVNQVPVRELLFSMARDADLNLDIDNDISGKITMNAIDQTLPKILDRIESQSAITYYLEAGTLKVRADKPYLHVYSIDYLNISRSSGGKVSISTEIGATGTSSQNSGSGSGSSGGSGGGDNKASSNIENRSVNEFWNTLTKNISGILNNNAGNGSKVDDSKDIIVN
;
A
#
# COMPACT_ATOMS: atom_id res chain seq x y z
N MET A 1 -58.05 -29.27 55.89
CA MET A 1 -57.12 -29.54 54.76
C MET A 1 -57.46 -28.76 53.48
N ILE A 2 -58.73 -28.37 53.26
CA ILE A 2 -59.21 -27.73 52.00
C ILE A 2 -58.77 -26.26 51.81
N ILE A 3 -58.64 -25.49 52.90
CA ILE A 3 -58.29 -24.05 52.83
C ILE A 3 -56.84 -23.82 52.35
N LYS A 4 -55.91 -24.70 52.74
CA LYS A 4 -54.48 -24.56 52.39
C LYS A 4 -54.22 -24.82 50.90
N THR A 5 -55.03 -25.68 50.27
CA THR A 5 -54.97 -25.98 48.83
C THR A 5 -55.53 -24.84 47.99
N ILE A 6 -56.58 -24.16 48.46
CA ILE A 6 -57.18 -23.00 47.76
C ILE A 6 -56.23 -21.81 47.74
N VAL A 7 -55.58 -21.50 48.87
CA VAL A 7 -54.60 -20.40 48.96
C VAL A 7 -53.40 -20.66 48.04
N ASN A 8 -52.91 -21.91 47.98
CA ASN A 8 -51.77 -22.26 47.12
C ASN A 8 -52.12 -22.19 45.62
N ARG A 9 -53.37 -22.51 45.23
CA ARG A 9 -53.82 -22.34 43.84
C ARG A 9 -54.01 -20.87 43.45
N ILE A 10 -54.50 -20.02 44.36
CA ILE A 10 -54.59 -18.58 44.13
C ILE A 10 -53.19 -17.96 44.01
N GLN A 11 -52.24 -18.37 44.85
CA GLN A 11 -50.86 -17.91 44.78
C GLN A 11 -50.17 -18.35 43.47
N GLN A 12 -50.43 -19.56 42.98
CA GLN A 12 -49.91 -20.03 41.68
C GLN A 12 -50.53 -19.28 40.49
N VAL A 13 -51.82 -18.95 40.55
CA VAL A 13 -52.49 -18.16 39.49
C VAL A 13 -51.97 -16.71 39.47
N CYS A 14 -51.76 -16.09 40.63
CA CYS A 14 -51.15 -14.76 40.71
C CYS A 14 -49.69 -14.75 40.23
N LEU A 15 -48.90 -15.79 40.53
CA LEU A 15 -47.52 -15.90 40.06
C LEU A 15 -47.45 -16.12 38.54
N ALA A 16 -48.35 -16.93 37.97
CA ALA A 16 -48.44 -17.14 36.54
C ALA A 16 -48.88 -15.86 35.79
N SER A 17 -49.81 -15.09 36.36
CA SER A 17 -50.23 -13.78 35.83
C SER A 17 -49.13 -12.73 35.90
N ALA A 18 -48.24 -12.78 36.90
CA ALA A 18 -47.13 -11.85 37.00
C ALA A 18 -46.02 -12.16 35.96
N ILE A 19 -45.79 -13.44 35.66
CA ILE A 19 -44.80 -13.88 34.68
C ILE A 19 -45.22 -13.53 33.24
N THR A 20 -46.51 -13.60 32.91
CA THR A 20 -46.99 -13.21 31.56
C THR A 20 -46.86 -11.72 31.29
N VAL A 21 -46.94 -10.85 32.31
CA VAL A 21 -46.77 -9.39 32.16
C VAL A 21 -45.29 -9.02 31.93
N VAL A 22 -44.34 -9.76 32.51
CA VAL A 22 -42.90 -9.47 32.36
C VAL A 22 -42.37 -9.85 30.97
N VAL A 23 -42.93 -10.88 30.32
CA VAL A 23 -42.50 -11.29 28.96
C VAL A 23 -42.97 -10.30 27.89
N VAL A 24 -44.10 -9.61 28.10
CA VAL A 24 -44.62 -8.58 27.18
C VAL A 24 -43.80 -7.28 27.25
N ALA A 25 -43.05 -7.04 28.34
CA ALA A 25 -42.22 -5.86 28.52
C ALA A 25 -40.85 -5.92 27.82
N CYS A 26 -40.44 -7.09 27.28
CA CYS A 26 -39.19 -7.26 26.52
C CYS A 26 -39.37 -7.23 24.99
N GLY A 27 -40.54 -6.80 24.49
CA GLY A 27 -40.72 -6.51 23.07
C GLY A 27 -40.13 -5.15 22.72
N ALA A 28 -39.05 -5.10 21.94
CA ALA A 28 -38.47 -3.86 21.41
C ALA A 28 -39.48 -3.15 20.49
N THR A 29 -40.22 -2.16 21.00
CA THR A 29 -41.25 -1.39 20.28
C THR A 29 -40.69 -0.21 19.49
N ASN A 30 -39.60 -0.40 18.74
CA ASN A 30 -39.18 0.58 17.72
C ASN A 30 -38.40 -0.13 16.61
N PRO A 31 -39.07 -0.66 15.56
CA PRO A 31 -38.37 -0.97 14.33
C PRO A 31 -37.86 0.35 13.71
N PRO A 32 -36.59 0.43 13.28
CA PRO A 32 -36.12 1.59 12.53
C PRO A 32 -36.94 1.70 11.23
N THR A 33 -37.53 2.86 10.98
CA THR A 33 -38.23 3.15 9.74
C THR A 33 -37.26 2.99 8.58
N PRO A 34 -37.46 2.06 7.63
CA PRO A 34 -36.61 1.98 6.45
C PRO A 34 -36.79 3.27 5.64
N SER A 35 -35.67 3.90 5.26
CA SER A 35 -35.70 5.09 4.42
C SER A 35 -36.37 4.75 3.08
N GLU A 36 -37.47 5.43 2.78
CA GLU A 36 -38.23 5.35 1.52
C GLU A 36 -37.47 5.97 0.30
N GLY A 37 -36.14 5.81 0.25
CA GLY A 37 -35.30 6.45 -0.77
C GLY A 37 -34.66 5.49 -1.77
N HIS A 38 -34.62 4.19 -1.51
CA HIS A 38 -33.67 3.32 -2.23
C HIS A 38 -34.27 2.17 -3.07
N ILE A 39 -35.55 1.82 -2.94
CA ILE A 39 -36.17 0.83 -3.83
C ILE A 39 -37.66 1.14 -4.01
N LYS A 40 -37.98 2.19 -4.77
CA LYS A 40 -39.26 2.31 -5.47
C LYS A 40 -38.99 2.74 -6.90
N SER A 41 -38.91 1.76 -7.80
CA SER A 41 -39.13 2.01 -9.22
C SER A 41 -40.62 2.31 -9.40
N SER A 42 -40.99 3.58 -9.21
CA SER A 42 -42.27 4.09 -9.73
C SER A 42 -42.18 4.03 -11.26
N PRO A 43 -43.06 3.31 -11.96
CA PRO A 43 -43.19 3.48 -13.40
C PRO A 43 -44.05 4.73 -13.60
N GLU A 44 -43.47 5.90 -13.30
CA GLU A 44 -44.09 7.15 -13.65
C GLU A 44 -43.87 7.34 -15.15
N THR A 45 -44.95 7.05 -15.88
CA THR A 45 -45.37 7.65 -17.14
C THR A 45 -44.34 8.57 -17.79
N ALA A 46 -43.97 8.21 -19.02
CA ALA A 46 -43.27 9.05 -19.97
C ALA A 46 -43.82 10.50 -19.98
N ALA A 47 -43.16 11.38 -19.23
CA ALA A 47 -43.32 12.81 -19.31
C ALA A 47 -41.92 13.42 -19.15
N ASP A 48 -41.55 14.12 -20.21
CA ASP A 48 -40.33 14.88 -20.44
C ASP A 48 -39.00 14.12 -20.48
N LYS A 49 -38.40 14.20 -21.67
CA LYS A 49 -36.95 14.23 -21.85
C LYS A 49 -36.38 15.10 -20.72
N ALA A 50 -35.89 14.47 -19.66
CA ALA A 50 -34.86 15.07 -18.83
C ALA A 50 -33.76 15.45 -19.81
N ALA A 51 -33.66 16.75 -20.09
CA ALA A 51 -32.65 17.30 -20.98
C ALA A 51 -31.31 17.09 -20.28
N ILE A 52 -30.71 15.92 -20.48
CA ILE A 52 -29.35 15.63 -20.07
C ILE A 52 -28.52 16.73 -20.72
N PRO A 53 -27.89 17.64 -19.96
CA PRO A 53 -27.05 18.66 -20.56
C PRO A 53 -25.97 17.92 -21.36
N SER A 54 -25.82 18.31 -22.63
CA SER A 54 -24.85 17.68 -23.52
C SER A 54 -23.47 17.67 -22.84
N PRO A 55 -22.74 16.54 -22.86
CA PRO A 55 -21.40 16.47 -22.28
C PRO A 55 -20.56 17.63 -22.77
N VAL A 56 -19.90 18.35 -21.84
CA VAL A 56 -19.02 19.47 -22.18
C VAL A 56 -17.78 18.90 -22.85
N THR A 57 -17.80 18.78 -24.18
CA THR A 57 -16.67 18.33 -25.00
C THR A 57 -15.61 19.41 -25.20
N GLN A 58 -15.86 20.62 -24.68
CA GLN A 58 -14.95 21.74 -24.81
C GLN A 58 -13.85 21.63 -23.75
N VAL A 59 -12.73 21.01 -24.13
CA VAL A 59 -11.46 21.22 -23.44
C VAL A 59 -11.20 22.74 -23.38
N PRO A 60 -10.98 23.32 -22.18
CA PRO A 60 -10.61 24.73 -22.07
C PRO A 60 -9.43 25.00 -23.00
N ALA A 61 -9.56 25.99 -23.87
CA ALA A 61 -8.45 26.39 -24.73
C ALA A 61 -7.32 26.87 -23.84
N LEU A 62 -6.27 26.05 -23.71
CA LEU A 62 -5.08 26.44 -22.98
C LEU A 62 -4.57 27.74 -23.60
N PRO A 63 -4.31 28.78 -22.79
CA PRO A 63 -3.76 30.01 -23.32
C PRO A 63 -2.49 29.68 -24.10
N ARG A 64 -2.32 30.31 -25.26
CA ARG A 64 -1.15 30.07 -26.10
C ARG A 64 0.11 30.25 -25.23
N PRO A 65 1.07 29.32 -25.27
CA PRO A 65 2.29 29.43 -24.48
C PRO A 65 2.89 30.82 -24.66
N GLY A 66 3.03 31.56 -23.56
CA GLY A 66 3.64 32.89 -23.59
C GLY A 66 5.04 32.81 -24.20
N LYS A 67 5.46 33.88 -24.89
CA LYS A 67 6.82 33.98 -25.43
C LYS A 67 7.81 33.88 -24.27
N ARG A 68 8.52 32.76 -24.15
CA ARG A 68 9.59 32.59 -23.16
C ARG A 68 10.74 33.53 -23.51
N LYS A 69 11.31 34.20 -22.52
CA LYS A 69 12.53 35.00 -22.70
C LYS A 69 13.64 34.07 -23.20
N LYS A 70 14.32 34.45 -24.30
CA LYS A 70 15.49 33.72 -24.80
C LYS A 70 16.56 33.80 -23.71
N LEU A 71 17.07 32.66 -23.26
CA LEU A 71 18.19 32.64 -22.32
C LEU A 71 19.46 33.05 -23.06
N GLU A 72 20.33 33.77 -22.35
CA GLU A 72 21.66 34.13 -22.85
C GLU A 72 22.49 32.88 -23.14
N THR A 73 23.29 32.95 -24.20
CA THR A 73 24.14 31.85 -24.68
C THR A 73 25.60 32.23 -24.55
N TYR A 74 26.41 31.29 -24.07
CA TYR A 74 27.82 31.46 -23.79
C TYR A 74 28.64 30.42 -24.55
N THR A 75 29.87 30.79 -24.89
CA THR A 75 30.84 29.91 -25.53
C THR A 75 32.06 29.77 -24.62
N VAL A 76 32.38 28.53 -24.26
CA VAL A 76 33.44 28.17 -23.33
C VAL A 76 34.24 27.02 -23.94
N VAL A 77 35.54 27.24 -24.12
CA VAL A 77 36.48 26.24 -24.62
C VAL A 77 37.63 26.14 -23.62
N VAL A 78 37.67 25.03 -22.89
CA VAL A 78 38.64 24.81 -21.83
C VAL A 78 39.27 23.44 -21.91
N ASN A 79 40.56 23.35 -21.54
CA ASN A 79 41.31 22.11 -21.51
C ASN A 79 42.05 21.98 -20.17
N GLN A 80 41.70 20.98 -19.37
CA GLN A 80 42.33 20.68 -18.08
C GLN A 80 42.33 21.87 -17.10
N VAL A 81 41.28 22.68 -17.13
CA VAL A 81 41.14 23.87 -16.28
C VAL A 81 40.53 23.46 -14.93
N PRO A 82 41.04 23.97 -13.78
CA PRO A 82 40.41 23.74 -12.48
C PRO A 82 38.95 24.21 -12.45
N VAL A 83 38.05 23.39 -11.88
CA VAL A 83 36.61 23.70 -11.83
C VAL A 83 36.32 25.06 -11.18
N ARG A 84 37.07 25.40 -10.12
CA ARG A 84 36.93 26.67 -9.39
C ARG A 84 37.18 27.87 -10.29
N GLU A 85 38.23 27.82 -11.11
CA GLU A 85 38.60 28.92 -12.02
C GLU A 85 37.55 29.08 -13.12
N LEU A 86 37.08 27.96 -13.67
CA LEU A 86 36.03 27.92 -14.67
C LEU A 86 34.70 28.52 -14.16
N LEU A 87 34.29 28.14 -12.94
CA LEU A 87 33.08 28.68 -12.32
C LEU A 87 33.20 30.19 -12.08
N PHE A 88 34.38 30.66 -11.67
CA PHE A 88 34.64 32.08 -11.45
C PHE A 88 34.55 32.89 -12.74
N SER A 89 35.15 32.40 -13.84
CA SER A 89 35.04 33.07 -15.14
C SER A 89 33.59 33.07 -15.65
N MET A 90 32.86 31.96 -15.51
CA MET A 90 31.47 31.89 -15.97
C MET A 90 30.52 32.77 -15.16
N ALA A 91 30.67 32.83 -13.83
CA ALA A 91 29.83 33.70 -13.00
C ALA A 91 30.08 35.18 -13.33
N ARG A 92 31.34 35.55 -13.61
CA ARG A 92 31.70 36.88 -14.07
C ARG A 92 31.06 37.22 -15.41
N ASP A 93 31.09 36.31 -16.37
CA ASP A 93 30.48 36.52 -17.69
C ASP A 93 28.94 36.56 -17.64
N ALA A 94 28.34 35.85 -16.67
CA ALA A 94 26.90 35.81 -16.46
C ALA A 94 26.36 36.91 -15.53
N ASP A 95 27.23 37.77 -14.98
CA ASP A 95 26.88 38.80 -13.98
C ASP A 95 26.13 38.23 -12.76
N LEU A 96 26.63 37.10 -12.22
CA LEU A 96 26.06 36.42 -11.06
C LEU A 96 27.01 36.46 -9.86
N ASN A 97 26.44 36.55 -8.65
CA ASN A 97 27.20 36.33 -7.43
C ASN A 97 27.58 34.85 -7.31
N LEU A 98 28.74 34.52 -6.74
CA LEU A 98 29.26 33.16 -6.70
C LEU A 98 29.76 32.80 -5.31
N ASP A 99 29.16 31.76 -4.72
CA ASP A 99 29.59 31.15 -3.46
C ASP A 99 30.11 29.73 -3.75
N ILE A 100 31.37 29.46 -3.42
CA ILE A 100 32.02 28.16 -3.66
C ILE A 100 32.44 27.53 -2.34
N ASP A 101 32.09 26.27 -2.14
CA ASP A 101 32.59 25.45 -1.03
C ASP A 101 34.07 25.04 -1.21
N ASN A 102 34.79 24.88 -0.11
CA ASN A 102 36.23 24.59 -0.12
C ASN A 102 36.57 23.21 -0.68
N ASP A 103 35.65 22.25 -0.55
CA ASP A 103 35.85 20.85 -0.89
C ASP A 103 35.73 20.51 -2.39
N ILE A 104 35.61 21.52 -3.26
CA ILE A 104 35.53 21.32 -4.71
C ILE A 104 36.92 21.13 -5.30
N SER A 105 37.14 19.98 -5.94
CA SER A 105 38.36 19.65 -6.66
C SER A 105 38.05 18.97 -7.99
N GLY A 106 38.98 19.06 -8.95
CA GLY A 106 38.83 18.46 -10.27
C GLY A 106 39.33 19.38 -11.39
N LYS A 107 39.59 18.77 -12.55
CA LYS A 107 39.93 19.47 -13.79
C LYS A 107 38.91 19.10 -14.85
N ILE A 108 38.50 20.08 -15.64
CA ILE A 108 37.49 19.90 -16.69
C ILE A 108 38.11 20.25 -18.04
N THR A 109 37.77 19.43 -19.03
CA THR A 109 38.01 19.71 -20.44
C THR A 109 36.65 19.73 -21.13
N MET A 110 36.27 20.86 -21.69
CA MET A 110 34.96 21.04 -22.30
C MET A 110 35.02 22.00 -23.48
N ASN A 111 34.27 21.66 -24.52
CA ASN A 111 33.87 22.58 -25.58
C ASN A 111 32.35 22.77 -25.52
N ALA A 112 31.91 23.98 -25.25
CA ALA A 112 30.52 24.40 -25.22
C ALA A 112 30.38 25.65 -26.09
N ILE A 113 29.67 25.55 -27.21
CA ILE A 113 29.45 26.66 -28.14
C ILE A 113 27.97 26.99 -28.14
N ASP A 114 27.63 28.27 -27.98
CA ASP A 114 26.27 28.81 -27.96
C ASP A 114 25.32 28.05 -27.00
N GLN A 115 25.81 27.70 -25.80
CA GLN A 115 25.04 26.98 -24.80
C GLN A 115 24.51 27.92 -23.71
N THR A 116 23.33 27.62 -23.18
CA THR A 116 22.79 28.38 -22.04
C THR A 116 23.57 28.05 -20.78
N LEU A 117 23.67 29.01 -19.85
CA LEU A 117 24.39 28.82 -18.59
C LEU A 117 23.98 27.55 -17.82
N PRO A 118 22.68 27.24 -17.61
CA PRO A 118 22.28 26.01 -16.92
C PRO A 118 22.81 24.75 -17.62
N LYS A 119 22.79 24.73 -18.95
CA LYS A 119 23.30 23.58 -19.73
C LYS A 119 24.79 23.39 -19.56
N ILE A 120 25.56 24.46 -19.42
CA ILE A 120 27.00 24.36 -19.15
C ILE A 120 27.23 23.87 -17.71
N LEU A 121 26.47 24.39 -16.74
CA LEU A 121 26.54 23.95 -15.34
C LEU A 121 26.20 22.45 -15.18
N ASP A 122 25.15 21.96 -15.84
CA ASP A 122 24.79 20.54 -15.84
C ASP A 122 25.92 19.66 -16.40
N ARG A 123 26.65 20.15 -17.41
CA ARG A 123 27.81 19.44 -17.95
C ARG A 123 28.99 19.44 -16.98
N ILE A 124 29.19 20.51 -16.22
CA ILE A 124 30.22 20.58 -15.18
C ILE A 124 29.87 19.61 -14.03
N GLU A 125 28.62 19.58 -13.59
CA GLU A 125 28.09 18.62 -12.60
C GLU A 125 28.26 17.17 -13.08
N SER A 126 28.04 16.89 -14.37
CA SER A 126 28.25 15.52 -14.90
C SER A 126 29.72 15.06 -14.92
N GLN A 127 30.68 16.00 -14.94
CA GLN A 127 32.13 15.70 -15.02
C GLN A 127 32.85 15.85 -13.67
N SER A 128 32.24 16.53 -12.70
CA SER A 128 32.84 16.81 -11.40
C SER A 128 31.81 16.61 -10.29
N ALA A 129 32.24 16.10 -9.13
CA ALA A 129 31.37 15.83 -7.99
C ALA A 129 30.95 17.14 -7.29
N ILE A 130 30.11 17.93 -7.95
CA ILE A 130 29.56 19.19 -7.44
C ILE A 130 28.06 19.24 -7.67
N THR A 131 27.37 20.01 -6.85
CA THR A 131 25.95 20.36 -7.05
C THR A 131 25.82 21.88 -6.97
N TYR A 132 25.02 22.46 -7.87
CA TYR A 132 24.80 23.91 -7.94
C TYR A 132 23.36 24.30 -7.58
N TYR A 133 23.19 25.50 -7.05
CA TYR A 133 21.90 26.10 -6.69
C TYR A 133 21.89 27.55 -7.16
N LEU A 134 20.83 27.95 -7.89
CA LEU A 134 20.65 29.32 -8.34
C LEU A 134 19.52 29.95 -7.54
N GLU A 135 19.87 30.81 -6.58
CA GLU A 135 18.93 31.51 -5.70
C GLU A 135 19.14 33.02 -5.82
N ALA A 136 18.10 33.76 -6.23
CA ALA A 136 18.09 35.23 -6.23
C ALA A 136 19.29 35.91 -6.94
N GLY A 137 19.85 35.30 -7.99
CA GLY A 137 21.03 35.83 -8.69
C GLY A 137 22.38 35.43 -8.09
N THR A 138 22.38 34.56 -7.08
CA THR A 138 23.58 33.93 -6.51
C THR A 138 23.66 32.48 -6.93
N LEU A 139 24.78 32.10 -7.53
CA LEU A 139 25.19 30.74 -7.85
C LEU A 139 25.94 30.16 -6.65
N LYS A 140 25.33 29.22 -5.93
CA LYS A 140 25.95 28.50 -4.82
C LYS A 140 26.40 27.12 -5.32
N VAL A 141 27.67 26.80 -5.14
CA VAL A 141 28.24 25.53 -5.58
C VAL A 141 28.80 24.78 -4.38
N ARG A 142 28.37 23.53 -4.20
CA ARG A 142 28.79 22.64 -3.10
C ARG A 142 29.39 21.36 -3.67
N ALA A 143 30.23 20.69 -2.90
CA ALA A 143 30.69 19.35 -3.25
C ALA A 143 29.52 18.36 -3.16
N ASP A 144 29.42 17.44 -4.11
CA ASP A 144 28.44 16.35 -4.09
C ASP A 144 28.92 15.27 -3.11
N LYS A 145 28.61 15.47 -1.84
CA LYS A 145 28.95 14.55 -0.75
C LYS A 145 27.68 14.04 -0.07
N PRO A 146 27.64 12.75 0.31
CA PRO A 146 26.52 12.23 1.08
C PRO A 146 26.44 12.96 2.42
N TYR A 147 25.23 13.36 2.81
CA TYR A 147 24.96 14.00 4.09
C TYR A 147 23.84 13.26 4.83
N LEU A 148 23.89 13.30 6.15
CA LEU A 148 22.86 12.70 6.99
C LEU A 148 21.64 13.64 7.02
N HIS A 149 20.48 13.12 6.63
CA HIS A 149 19.22 13.84 6.73
C HIS A 149 18.26 13.06 7.65
N VAL A 150 17.66 13.76 8.61
CA VAL A 150 16.70 13.18 9.55
C VAL A 150 15.30 13.39 9.01
N TYR A 151 14.65 12.31 8.58
CA TYR A 151 13.27 12.32 8.15
C TYR A 151 12.36 11.93 9.31
N SER A 152 11.28 12.70 9.52
CA SER A 152 10.22 12.32 10.46
C SER A 152 9.21 11.46 9.73
N ILE A 153 8.85 10.31 10.33
CA ILE A 153 7.89 9.37 9.76
C ILE A 153 6.72 9.26 10.74
N ASP A 154 5.57 9.78 10.33
CA ASP A 154 4.34 9.72 11.11
C ASP A 154 3.66 8.37 10.91
N TYR A 155 4.28 7.32 11.48
CA TYR A 155 3.71 5.98 11.45
C TYR A 155 3.44 5.46 12.87
N LEU A 156 2.29 4.82 13.01
CA LEU A 156 1.88 4.27 14.29
C LEU A 156 2.72 3.03 14.60
N ASN A 157 3.31 2.97 15.79
CA ASN A 157 4.11 1.83 16.22
C ASN A 157 3.21 0.64 16.62
N ILE A 158 2.72 -0.09 15.62
CA ILE A 158 1.92 -1.30 15.78
C ILE A 158 2.55 -2.43 14.98
N SER A 159 2.58 -3.62 15.59
CA SER A 159 2.73 -4.87 14.87
C SER A 159 1.39 -5.61 14.89
N ARG A 160 0.90 -6.01 13.72
CA ARG A 160 -0.35 -6.79 13.60
C ARG A 160 -0.03 -8.14 12.99
N SER A 161 -0.45 -9.20 13.66
CA SER A 161 -0.38 -10.56 13.12
C SER A 161 -1.79 -11.15 13.13
N SER A 162 -2.28 -11.58 11.96
CA SER A 162 -3.56 -12.24 11.77
C SER A 162 -3.33 -13.60 11.12
N GLY A 163 -3.75 -14.66 11.78
CA GLY A 163 -3.67 -16.04 11.30
C GLY A 163 -5.06 -16.64 11.11
N GLY A 164 -5.29 -17.32 10.00
CA GLY A 164 -6.48 -18.14 9.75
C GLY A 164 -6.04 -19.53 9.29
N LYS A 165 -6.55 -20.58 9.94
CA LYS A 165 -6.29 -21.97 9.56
C LYS A 165 -7.59 -22.63 9.17
N VAL A 166 -7.71 -23.04 7.91
CA VAL A 166 -8.85 -23.82 7.40
C VAL A 166 -8.34 -25.23 7.10
N SER A 167 -8.82 -26.20 7.86
CA SER A 167 -8.50 -27.61 7.65
C SER A 167 -9.75 -28.34 7.15
N ILE A 168 -9.70 -28.86 5.93
CA ILE A 168 -10.76 -29.65 5.30
C ILE A 168 -10.31 -31.11 5.33
N SER A 169 -11.05 -31.95 6.04
CA SER A 169 -10.86 -33.40 6.04
C SER A 169 -12.05 -34.05 5.35
N THR A 170 -11.82 -34.71 4.22
CA THR A 170 -12.84 -35.46 3.47
C THR A 170 -12.56 -36.94 3.63
N GLU A 171 -13.51 -37.66 4.23
CA GLU A 171 -13.51 -39.13 4.32
C GLU A 171 -14.52 -39.67 3.31
N ILE A 172 -14.05 -40.36 2.27
CA ILE A 172 -14.93 -41.10 1.34
C ILE A 172 -15.10 -42.50 1.91
N GLY A 173 -16.24 -42.74 2.57
CA GLY A 173 -16.66 -44.07 2.97
C GLY A 173 -16.88 -44.93 1.72
N ALA A 174 -16.01 -45.91 1.49
CA ALA A 174 -16.23 -46.91 0.46
C ALA A 174 -17.42 -47.78 0.88
N THR A 175 -18.61 -47.53 0.35
CA THR A 175 -19.72 -48.49 0.36
C THR A 175 -19.34 -49.64 -0.56
N GLY A 176 -18.43 -50.49 -0.09
CA GLY A 176 -18.17 -51.79 -0.70
C GLY A 176 -19.43 -52.62 -0.55
N THR A 177 -20.19 -52.75 -1.63
CA THR A 177 -21.25 -53.73 -1.80
C THR A 177 -20.68 -55.13 -1.54
N SER A 178 -20.73 -55.58 -0.29
CA SER A 178 -20.57 -57.00 0.02
C SER A 178 -21.85 -57.70 -0.40
N SER A 179 -21.87 -58.15 -1.66
CA SER A 179 -22.81 -59.16 -2.14
C SER A 179 -22.85 -60.31 -1.13
N GLN A 180 -23.99 -60.48 -0.47
CA GLN A 180 -24.24 -61.60 0.43
C GLN A 180 -24.28 -62.88 -0.40
N ASN A 181 -23.17 -63.60 -0.46
CA ASN A 181 -23.14 -64.98 -0.91
C ASN A 181 -22.99 -65.90 0.30
N SER A 182 -24.01 -66.71 0.51
CA SER A 182 -24.16 -67.75 1.51
C SER A 182 -23.08 -68.82 1.37
N GLY A 183 -22.36 -69.15 2.46
CA GLY A 183 -21.48 -70.31 2.48
C GLY A 183 -20.45 -70.31 3.61
N SER A 184 -20.67 -71.15 4.63
CA SER A 184 -19.72 -71.46 5.70
C SER A 184 -18.37 -71.97 5.17
N GLY A 185 -17.27 -71.46 5.71
CA GLY A 185 -15.94 -72.04 5.52
C GLY A 185 -14.81 -71.18 6.10
N SER A 186 -14.15 -71.69 7.15
CA SER A 186 -13.00 -71.09 7.84
C SER A 186 -11.74 -71.04 6.96
N GLY A 187 -11.01 -69.92 6.93
CA GLY A 187 -9.68 -69.85 6.33
C GLY A 187 -9.08 -68.44 6.20
N SER A 188 -7.97 -68.24 6.92
CA SER A 188 -6.89 -67.24 6.83
C SER A 188 -6.92 -66.14 5.75
N SER A 189 -6.60 -64.92 6.23
CA SER A 189 -5.84 -63.85 5.56
C SER A 189 -6.18 -63.53 4.10
N GLY A 190 -6.91 -62.43 3.90
CA GLY A 190 -7.04 -61.83 2.57
C GLY A 190 -7.86 -60.56 2.58
N GLY A 191 -7.18 -59.41 2.56
CA GLY A 191 -7.72 -58.18 1.99
C GLY A 191 -8.71 -57.40 2.85
N SER A 192 -8.24 -56.69 3.87
CA SER A 192 -8.78 -55.35 4.16
C SER A 192 -7.80 -54.32 3.62
N GLY A 193 -7.61 -54.35 2.31
CA GLY A 193 -7.08 -53.23 1.55
C GLY A 193 -8.25 -52.33 1.14
N GLY A 194 -9.07 -51.92 2.11
CA GLY A 194 -10.02 -50.84 1.91
C GLY A 194 -9.26 -49.54 2.08
N GLY A 195 -8.76 -48.98 0.97
CA GLY A 195 -8.02 -47.73 0.99
C GLY A 195 -8.82 -46.65 1.71
N ASP A 196 -8.31 -46.22 2.86
CA ASP A 196 -8.75 -45.03 3.57
C ASP A 196 -8.58 -43.84 2.62
N ASN A 197 -9.64 -43.47 1.89
CA ASN A 197 -9.67 -42.28 1.05
C ASN A 197 -9.91 -41.06 1.96
N LYS A 198 -8.89 -40.77 2.78
CA LYS A 198 -8.83 -39.62 3.68
C LYS A 198 -8.03 -38.52 2.99
N ALA A 199 -8.71 -37.54 2.40
CA ALA A 199 -8.08 -36.34 1.86
C ALA A 199 -8.07 -35.27 2.95
N SER A 200 -6.89 -34.72 3.27
CA SER A 200 -6.78 -33.56 4.16
C SER A 200 -6.17 -32.39 3.38
N SER A 201 -6.81 -31.22 3.46
CA SER A 201 -6.33 -29.96 2.91
C SER A 201 -6.18 -28.97 4.05
N ASN A 202 -4.97 -28.46 4.27
CA ASN A 202 -4.70 -27.45 5.27
C ASN A 202 -4.31 -26.15 4.56
N ILE A 203 -5.14 -25.13 4.73
CA ILE A 203 -4.89 -23.78 4.21
C ILE A 203 -4.57 -22.91 5.41
N GLU A 204 -3.34 -22.42 5.47
CA GLU A 204 -2.88 -21.47 6.47
C GLU A 204 -2.73 -20.10 5.81
N ASN A 205 -3.47 -19.11 6.32
CA ASN A 205 -3.35 -17.72 5.95
C ASN A 205 -2.67 -16.98 7.09
N ARG A 206 -1.54 -16.33 6.82
CA ARG A 206 -0.83 -15.50 7.78
C ARG A 206 -0.63 -14.11 7.17
N SER A 207 -1.12 -13.09 7.85
CA SER A 207 -0.91 -11.68 7.50
C SER A 207 -0.16 -11.03 8.66
N VAL A 208 1.08 -10.61 8.40
CA VAL A 208 1.92 -9.91 9.37
C VAL A 208 2.19 -8.50 8.87
N ASN A 209 2.08 -7.52 9.74
CA ASN A 209 2.50 -6.15 9.52
C ASN A 209 3.55 -5.78 10.56
N GLU A 210 4.79 -5.56 10.10
CA GLU A 210 5.95 -5.13 10.89
C GLU A 210 6.68 -3.99 10.19
N PHE A 211 6.00 -2.84 10.06
CA PHE A 211 6.49 -1.70 9.28
C PHE A 211 7.93 -1.28 9.60
N TRP A 212 8.27 -1.07 10.88
CA TRP A 212 9.57 -0.55 11.29
C TRP A 212 10.73 -1.51 10.99
N ASN A 213 10.49 -2.83 11.09
CA ASN A 213 11.48 -3.86 10.78
C ASN A 213 11.77 -3.89 9.27
N THR A 214 10.70 -3.90 8.47
CA THR A 214 10.78 -3.87 7.00
C THR A 214 11.44 -2.58 6.50
N LEU A 215 11.10 -1.43 7.07
CA LEU A 215 11.70 -0.14 6.72
C LEU A 215 13.21 -0.13 6.99
N THR A 216 13.63 -0.59 8.17
CA THR A 216 15.05 -0.63 8.56
C THR A 216 15.86 -1.55 7.63
N LYS A 217 15.31 -2.73 7.30
CA LYS A 217 15.92 -3.68 6.35
C LYS A 217 16.05 -3.09 4.96
N ASN A 218 14.99 -2.46 4.44
CA ASN A 218 14.99 -1.85 3.11
C ASN A 218 15.99 -0.69 3.00
N ILE A 219 16.02 0.22 3.98
CA ILE A 219 16.98 1.33 4.00
C ILE A 219 18.42 0.78 4.09
N SER A 220 18.65 -0.24 4.92
CA SER A 220 19.98 -0.87 5.03
C SER A 220 20.40 -1.57 3.73
N GLY A 221 19.45 -2.12 2.97
CA GLY A 221 19.67 -2.68 1.64
C GLY A 221 20.06 -1.61 0.61
N ILE A 222 19.34 -0.48 0.57
CA ILE A 222 19.62 0.64 -0.34
C ILE A 222 21.00 1.25 -0.06
N LEU A 223 21.37 1.41 1.20
CA LEU A 223 22.65 2.00 1.60
C LEU A 223 23.86 1.09 1.36
N ASN A 224 23.66 -0.11 0.78
CA ASN A 224 24.72 -1.07 0.48
C ASN A 224 25.66 -1.38 1.67
N ASN A 225 25.14 -1.30 2.90
CA ASN A 225 25.85 -1.78 4.10
C ASN A 225 25.92 -3.32 4.17
N ASN A 226 25.47 -4.01 3.11
CA ASN A 226 25.51 -5.46 2.95
C ASN A 226 26.62 -5.93 1.99
N ALA A 227 27.64 -5.12 1.71
CA ALA A 227 28.79 -5.54 0.90
C ALA A 227 29.70 -6.61 1.56
N GLY A 228 29.36 -7.09 2.77
CA GLY A 228 30.20 -8.03 3.53
C GLY A 228 29.61 -9.41 3.84
N ASN A 229 28.29 -9.60 3.81
CA ASN A 229 27.70 -10.89 4.18
C ASN A 229 26.52 -11.22 3.26
N GLY A 230 26.71 -12.25 2.42
CA GLY A 230 25.69 -12.86 1.56
C GLY A 230 24.56 -13.51 2.36
N SER A 231 23.77 -12.68 3.02
CA SER A 231 22.54 -13.07 3.68
C SER A 231 21.49 -13.18 2.59
N LYS A 232 21.09 -14.41 2.26
CA LYS A 232 20.00 -14.73 1.34
C LYS A 232 18.84 -13.74 1.56
N VAL A 233 18.60 -12.92 0.55
CA VAL A 233 17.32 -12.23 0.37
C VAL A 233 16.28 -13.35 0.33
N ASP A 234 15.41 -13.40 1.35
CA ASP A 234 14.31 -14.35 1.40
C ASP A 234 13.30 -13.93 0.34
N ASP A 235 13.58 -14.38 -0.88
CA ASP A 235 12.88 -14.05 -2.10
C ASP A 235 11.58 -14.86 -2.15
N SER A 236 10.64 -14.57 -1.25
CA SER A 236 9.25 -15.00 -1.41
C SER A 236 8.34 -14.40 -0.35
N LYS A 237 7.40 -13.57 -0.81
CA LYS A 237 6.07 -13.32 -0.19
C LYS A 237 5.87 -12.14 0.76
N ASP A 238 6.83 -11.23 0.95
CA ASP A 238 6.60 -10.03 1.79
C ASP A 238 6.35 -8.73 1.02
N ILE A 239 6.26 -8.77 -0.32
CA ILE A 239 5.85 -7.61 -1.13
C ILE A 239 4.33 -7.67 -1.35
N ILE A 240 3.56 -7.11 -0.43
CA ILE A 240 2.16 -6.75 -0.68
C ILE A 240 2.16 -5.34 -1.27
N VAL A 241 2.12 -5.26 -2.59
CA VAL A 241 1.66 -4.06 -3.31
C VAL A 241 0.14 -4.02 -3.17
N ASN A 242 -0.37 -2.89 -2.71
CA ASN A 242 -1.81 -2.61 -2.62
C ASN A 242 -2.50 -2.68 -3.99
#